data_AF-A0A657LS15-F1
#
_entry.id   AF-A0A657LS15-F1
#
_cell.length_a   1.000
_cell.length_b   1.000
_cell.length_c   1.000
_cell.angle_alpha   90.00
_cell.angle_beta   90.00
_cell.angle_gamma   90.00
#
_symmetry.space_group_name_H-M   'P 1'
#
loop_
_entity.id
_entity.type
_entity.pdbx_description
1 polymer ?
#
loop_
_entity_poly.entity_id
_entity_poly.type
_entity_poly.pdbx_seq_one_letter_code
_entity_poly.pdbx_strand_id
1 'polypeptide(L)' 'MRLFECGSLVPGCDWHTRADSDAEVIRRTVDHMKQTHGETTIRESMIENIRARLVNETKAA' A
#
# COMPACT_ATOMS: atom_id res chain seq x y z
N MET A 1 12.90 1.46 -5.85
CA MET A 1 11.52 1.00 -6.14
C MET A 1 10.73 1.07 -4.84
N ARG A 2 9.43 1.38 -4.88
CA ARG A 2 8.57 1.44 -3.69
C ARG A 2 7.86 0.11 -3.51
N LEU A 3 7.90 -0.45 -2.32
CA LEU A 3 7.20 -1.66 -1.91
C LEU A 3 6.18 -1.32 -0.82
N PHE A 4 5.00 -1.94 -0.91
CA PHE A 4 3.98 -1.90 0.13
C PHE A 4 3.45 -3.30 0.40
N GLU A 5 3.25 -3.59 1.68
CA GLU A 5 2.71 -4.85 2.17
C GLU A 5 1.43 -4.57 2.96
N CYS A 6 0.28 -5.03 2.47
CA CYS A 6 -1.02 -4.82 3.12
C CYS A 6 -1.04 -5.44 4.52
N GLY A 7 -0.35 -6.56 4.75
CA GLY A 7 -0.20 -7.20 6.05
C GLY A 7 0.36 -6.30 7.16
N SER A 8 1.12 -5.26 6.79
CA SER A 8 1.64 -4.25 7.73
C SER A 8 0.59 -3.23 8.21
N LEU A 9 -0.56 -3.18 7.54
CA LEU A 9 -1.69 -2.31 7.84
C LEU A 9 -2.91 -3.12 8.30
N VAL A 10 -3.26 -4.18 7.57
CA VAL A 10 -4.38 -5.07 7.83
C VAL A 10 -3.83 -6.45 8.20
N PRO A 11 -3.92 -6.86 9.48
CA PRO A 11 -3.42 -8.16 9.90
C PRO A 11 -4.19 -9.29 9.19
N GLY A 12 -3.45 -10.26 8.66
CA GLY A 12 -4.01 -11.39 7.91
C GLY A 12 -4.17 -11.17 6.40
N CYS A 13 -3.69 -10.05 5.85
CA CYS A 13 -3.61 -9.83 4.41
C CYS A 13 -2.20 -10.10 3.86
N ASP A 14 -2.07 -11.04 2.93
CA ASP A 14 -0.80 -11.39 2.27
C ASP A 14 -0.52 -10.55 1.00
N TRP A 15 -1.40 -9.59 0.69
CA TRP A 15 -1.25 -8.79 -0.52
C TRP A 15 -0.09 -7.81 -0.42
N HIS A 16 0.75 -7.76 -1.45
CA HIS A 16 1.82 -6.79 -1.59
C HIS A 16 1.89 -6.23 -3.01
N THR A 17 2.42 -5.03 -3.16
CA THR A 17 2.67 -4.43 -4.48
C THR A 17 3.96 -3.62 -4.48
N ARG A 18 4.59 -3.56 -5.65
CA ARG A 18 5.76 -2.72 -5.90
C ARG A 18 5.62 -1.90 -7.18
N ALA A 19 6.12 -0.67 -7.16
CA ALA A 19 6.15 0.21 -8.33
C ALA A 19 7.29 1.25 -8.22
N ASP A 20 7.62 1.92 -9.30
CA ASP A 20 8.67 2.96 -9.32
C ASP A 20 8.26 4.26 -8.64
N SER A 21 6.97 4.46 -8.35
CA SER A 21 6.43 5.67 -7.75
C SER A 21 5.42 5.40 -6.65
N ASP A 22 5.45 6.21 -5.60
CA ASP A 22 4.48 6.20 -4.49
C ASP A 22 3.05 6.26 -4.99
N ALA A 23 2.78 7.17 -5.93
CA ALA A 23 1.44 7.39 -6.45
C ALA A 23 0.85 6.11 -7.05
N GLU A 24 1.68 5.32 -7.72
CA GLU A 24 1.25 4.05 -8.29
C GLU A 24 1.03 2.98 -7.23
N VAL A 25 1.92 2.89 -6.24
CA VAL A 25 1.73 1.97 -5.11
C VAL A 25 0.45 2.32 -4.34
N ILE A 26 0.26 3.59 -3.97
CA ILE A 26 -0.91 4.07 -3.24
C ILE A 26 -2.18 3.79 -4.04
N ARG A 27 -2.19 4.05 -5.35
CA ARG A 27 -3.34 3.77 -6.21
C ARG A 27 -3.73 2.29 -6.15
N ARG A 28 -2.76 1.39 -6.31
CA ARG A 28 -3.00 -0.07 -6.25
C ARG A 28 -3.45 -0.51 -4.87
N THR A 29 -2.87 0.02 -3.81
CA THR A 29 -3.28 -0.27 -2.43
C THR A 29 -4.71 0.16 -2.18
N VAL A 30 -5.10 1.37 -2.58
CA VAL A 30 -6.47 1.88 -2.41
C VAL A 30 -7.48 1.03 -3.19
N ASP A 31 -7.12 0.63 -4.41
CA ASP A 31 -7.94 -0.24 -5.23
C ASP A 31 -8.14 -1.62 -4.58
N HIS A 32 -7.07 -2.21 -4.03
CA HIS A 32 -7.14 -3.42 -3.24
C HIS A 32 -8.00 -3.27 -1.98
N MET A 33 -7.87 -2.18 -1.22
CA MET A 33 -8.71 -1.89 -0.05
C MET A 33 -10.21 -1.88 -0.41
N LYS A 34 -10.56 -1.29 -1.55
CA LYS A 34 -11.95 -1.26 -2.02
C LYS A 34 -12.47 -2.65 -2.40
N GLN A 35 -11.67 -3.43 -3.12
CA GLN A 35 -12.11 -4.71 -3.69
C GLN A 35 -12.04 -5.87 -2.70
N THR A 36 -10.97 -5.95 -1.90
CA THR A 36 -10.72 -7.07 -0.99
C THR A 36 -11.24 -6.81 0.41
N HIS A 37 -11.10 -5.59 0.91
CA HIS A 37 -11.52 -5.23 2.28
C HIS A 37 -12.92 -4.60 2.32
N GLY A 38 -13.54 -4.34 1.16
CA GLY A 38 -14.85 -3.70 1.06
C GLY A 38 -14.83 -2.23 1.51
N GLU A 39 -13.66 -1.61 1.47
CA GLU A 39 -13.45 -0.30 2.07
C GLU A 39 -13.99 0.81 1.15
N THR A 40 -15.21 1.25 1.43
CA THR A 40 -15.95 2.20 0.58
C THR A 40 -15.53 3.65 0.76
N THR A 41 -14.94 4.00 1.91
CA THR A 41 -14.45 5.35 2.22
C THR A 41 -12.97 5.32 2.55
N ILE A 42 -12.16 5.95 1.71
CA ILE A 42 -10.72 6.11 1.94
C ILE A 42 -10.48 7.47 2.56
N ARG A 43 -10.08 7.48 3.83
CA ARG A 43 -9.75 8.71 4.57
C ARG A 43 -8.33 9.15 4.26
N GLU A 44 -8.06 10.45 4.37
CA GLU A 44 -6.71 10.99 4.16
C GLU A 44 -5.69 10.37 5.14
N SER A 45 -6.07 10.20 6.40
CA SER A 45 -5.26 9.49 7.40
C SER A 45 -4.87 8.07 6.97
N MET A 46 -5.71 7.37 6.20
CA MET A 46 -5.37 6.04 5.68
C MET A 46 -4.29 6.13 4.60
N ILE A 47 -4.39 7.12 3.70
CA ILE A 47 -3.36 7.39 2.70
C ILE A 47 -2.02 7.76 3.36
N GLU A 48 -2.05 8.53 4.45
CA GLU A 48 -0.85 8.84 5.23
C GLU A 48 -0.26 7.58 5.89
N ASN A 49 -1.10 6.72 6.45
CA ASN A 49 -0.68 5.44 7.00
C ASN A 49 -0.05 4.52 5.95
N ILE A 50 -0.60 4.50 4.73
CA ILE A 50 -0.02 3.76 3.60
C ILE A 50 1.33 4.37 3.23
N ARG A 51 1.43 5.69 3.09
CA ARG A 51 2.68 6.40 2.78
C ARG A 51 3.78 6.14 3.80
N ALA A 52 3.45 6.15 5.09
CA ALA A 52 4.38 5.89 6.17
C ALA A 52 4.94 4.45 6.16
N ARG A 53 4.24 3.52 5.53
CA ARG A 53 4.61 2.10 5.41
C ARG A 53 5.24 1.74 4.06
N LEU A 54 5.40 2.72 3.16
CA LEU A 54 6.09 2.49 1.90
C LEU A 54 7.58 2.28 2.16
N VAL A 55 8.07 1.08 1.86
CA VAL A 55 9.48 0.75 1.95
C VAL A 55 10.16 1.12 0.63
N ASN A 56 11.31 1.77 0.72
CA ASN A 56 12.16 1.96 -0.45
C ASN A 56 13.01 0.70 -0.63
N GLU A 57 12.61 -0.17 -1.55
CA GLU A 57 13.50 -1.16 -2.15
C GLU A 57 14.57 -0.41 -2.93
N THR A 58 15.60 0.04 -2.22
CA THR A 58 16.89 0.31 -2.82
C THR A 58 17.45 -1.06 -3.10
N LYS A 59 17.49 -1.44 -4.39
CA LYS A 59 18.18 -2.65 -4.84
C LYS A 59 19.59 -2.60 -4.27
N ALA A 60 19.83 -3.31 -3.17
CA ALA A 60 21.17 -3.49 -2.64
C ALA A 60 21.96 -4.18 -3.75
N ALA A 61 22.85 -3.42 -4.38
CA ALA A 61 23.72 -3.85 -5.46
C ALA A 61 24.95 -4.55 -4.88
#